data_AF-A0A2N4YPX0-F1
#
_entry.id   AF-A0A2N4YPX0-F1
#
_cell.length_a   1.000
_cell.length_b   1.000
_cell.length_c   1.000
_cell.angle_alpha   90.00
_cell.angle_beta   90.00
_cell.angle_gamma   90.00
#
_symmetry.space_group_name_H-M   'P 1'
#
loop_
_entity.id
_entity.type
_entity.pdbx_description
1 polymer ?
#
loop_
_entity_poly.entity_id
_entity_poly.type
_entity_poly.pdbx_seq_one_letter_code
_entity_poly.pdbx_strand_id
1 'polypeptide(L)'
;YWILLTSLFVCQPNYNATRHRLALRIIGTLVGVAIGLPVLLLVPSIEGQLVLIVLTGVLFFAFRNVQYAHATMFITLLVLLCFNLLGEGFEVALPRIIDTLIGCAIAWAAVSFIWPDWKFRNLPRVLDRAMNANCRYLDAILEQYHQGRDNRLAYRVARRDAYNRDAELASVVSNLSTEPRADGAQRETAFRLLCLNHTFTSYISALGAHREKLSTPDILALLDDAVCYVDDALH
;
A
#
# COMPACT_ATOMS: atom_id res chain seq x y z
N TYR A 1 -8.69 12.45 -25.61
CA TYR A 1 -9.44 12.08 -24.38
C TYR A 1 -8.73 11.02 -23.53
N TRP A 2 -8.00 10.06 -24.14
CA TRP A 2 -7.30 8.99 -23.41
C TRP A 2 -6.15 9.43 -22.51
N ILE A 3 -5.48 10.53 -22.84
CA ILE A 3 -4.44 11.14 -22.00
C ILE A 3 -4.99 11.42 -20.60
N LEU A 4 -6.13 12.13 -20.51
CA LEU A 4 -6.79 12.48 -19.25
C LEU A 4 -7.25 11.23 -18.47
N LEU A 5 -7.82 10.25 -19.17
CA LEU A 5 -8.25 9.00 -18.55
C LEU A 5 -7.06 8.23 -17.96
N THR A 6 -5.95 8.18 -18.70
CA THR A 6 -4.73 7.51 -18.24
C THR A 6 -4.11 8.23 -17.05
N SER A 7 -4.05 9.56 -17.07
CA SER A 7 -3.55 10.32 -15.92
C SER A 7 -4.42 10.07 -14.68
N LEU A 8 -5.75 10.05 -14.83
CA LEU A 8 -6.67 9.80 -13.72
C LEU A 8 -6.51 8.40 -13.12
N PHE A 9 -6.44 7.35 -13.96
CA PHE A 9 -6.33 5.97 -13.47
C PHE A 9 -4.98 5.63 -12.84
N VAL A 10 -3.94 6.34 -13.24
CA VAL A 10 -2.58 6.08 -12.75
C VAL A 10 -2.27 6.88 -11.49
N CYS A 11 -2.85 8.09 -11.33
CA CYS A 11 -2.72 8.86 -10.11
C CYS A 11 -3.21 8.06 -8.89
N GLN A 12 -2.37 7.99 -7.86
CA GLN A 12 -2.69 7.37 -6.57
C GLN A 12 -2.38 8.34 -5.43
N PRO A 13 -2.90 8.08 -4.21
CA PRO A 13 -2.66 8.94 -3.06
C PRO A 13 -1.20 9.07 -2.62
N ASN A 14 -0.30 8.20 -3.10
CA ASN A 14 1.09 8.09 -2.68
C ASN A 14 2.01 8.16 -3.91
N TYR A 15 3.23 8.69 -3.75
CA TYR A 15 4.21 8.81 -4.83
C TYR A 15 4.61 7.44 -5.39
N ASN A 16 4.96 6.50 -4.50
CA ASN A 16 5.36 5.15 -4.89
C ASN A 16 4.23 4.37 -5.56
N ALA A 17 3.01 4.49 -5.03
CA ALA A 17 1.84 3.84 -5.60
C ALA A 17 1.59 4.35 -7.03
N THR A 18 1.74 5.66 -7.26
CA THR A 18 1.65 6.27 -8.59
C THR A 18 2.76 5.76 -9.51
N ARG A 19 4.03 5.77 -9.06
CA ARG A 19 5.16 5.22 -9.84
C ARG A 19 4.98 3.77 -10.25
N HIS A 20 4.52 2.93 -9.34
CA HIS A 20 4.26 1.54 -9.63
C HIS A 20 3.13 1.40 -10.67
N ARG A 21 2.03 2.16 -10.53
CA ARG A 21 0.95 2.15 -11.52
C ARG A 21 1.35 2.70 -12.88
N LEU A 22 2.22 3.72 -12.93
CA LEU A 22 2.80 4.24 -14.16
C LEU A 22 3.52 3.13 -14.93
N ALA A 23 4.42 2.41 -14.26
CA ALA A 23 5.15 1.31 -14.87
C ALA A 23 4.23 0.20 -15.38
N LEU A 24 3.28 -0.25 -14.55
CA LEU A 24 2.32 -1.28 -14.95
C LEU A 24 1.43 -0.82 -16.12
N ARG A 25 1.05 0.46 -16.17
CA ARG A 25 0.25 1.01 -17.27
C ARG A 25 1.04 0.99 -18.58
N ILE A 26 2.28 1.47 -18.55
CA ILE A 26 3.15 1.53 -19.74
C ILE A 26 3.42 0.12 -20.25
N ILE A 27 3.85 -0.79 -19.38
CA ILE A 27 4.13 -2.20 -19.76
C ILE A 27 2.87 -2.86 -20.30
N GLY A 28 1.73 -2.73 -19.60
CA GLY A 28 0.47 -3.32 -20.03
C GLY A 28 0.01 -2.82 -21.40
N THR A 29 0.13 -1.51 -21.66
CA THR A 29 -0.24 -0.95 -22.98
C THR A 29 0.72 -1.44 -24.07
N LEU A 30 2.03 -1.43 -23.84
CA LEU A 30 3.02 -1.87 -24.83
C LEU A 30 2.81 -3.35 -25.19
N VAL A 31 2.65 -4.21 -24.20
CA VAL A 31 2.37 -5.64 -24.40
C VAL A 31 1.02 -5.84 -25.09
N GLY A 32 0.00 -5.08 -24.69
CA GLY A 32 -1.33 -5.11 -25.32
C GLY A 32 -1.29 -4.72 -26.79
N VAL A 33 -0.53 -3.68 -27.17
CA VAL A 33 -0.35 -3.30 -28.58
C VAL A 33 0.48 -4.33 -29.33
N ALA A 34 1.59 -4.80 -28.74
CA ALA A 34 2.48 -5.79 -29.36
C ALA A 34 1.77 -7.11 -29.68
N ILE A 35 0.81 -7.53 -28.83
CA ILE A 35 -0.02 -8.72 -29.07
C ILE A 35 -1.23 -8.38 -29.94
N GLY A 36 -1.80 -7.18 -29.79
CA GLY A 36 -2.96 -6.74 -30.55
C GLY A 36 -2.70 -6.70 -32.05
N LEU A 37 -1.57 -6.12 -32.48
CA LEU A 37 -1.24 -5.99 -33.89
C LEU A 37 -1.19 -7.34 -34.65
N PRO A 38 -0.47 -8.38 -34.18
CA PRO A 38 -0.56 -9.72 -34.76
C PRO A 38 -1.97 -10.30 -34.75
N VAL A 39 -2.73 -10.11 -33.67
CA VAL A 39 -4.10 -10.62 -33.58
C VAL A 39 -5.01 -9.98 -34.64
N LEU A 40 -4.86 -8.68 -34.91
CA LEU A 40 -5.61 -7.99 -35.96
C LEU A 40 -5.29 -8.57 -37.35
N LEU A 41 -4.03 -8.98 -37.60
CA LEU A 41 -3.61 -9.58 -38.87
C LEU A 41 -4.08 -11.04 -39.01
N LEU A 42 -4.03 -11.82 -37.93
CA LEU A 42 -4.34 -13.25 -37.94
C LEU A 42 -5.85 -13.55 -37.88
N VAL A 43 -6.65 -12.62 -37.35
CA VAL A 43 -8.10 -12.76 -37.18
C VAL A 43 -8.85 -11.63 -37.88
N PRO A 44 -8.92 -11.64 -39.22
CA PRO A 44 -9.65 -10.64 -39.98
C PRO A 44 -11.18 -10.83 -39.92
N SER A 45 -11.66 -11.99 -39.48
CA SER A 45 -13.10 -12.29 -39.43
C SER A 45 -13.81 -11.51 -38.32
N ILE A 46 -14.98 -10.95 -38.64
CA ILE A 46 -15.82 -10.21 -37.70
C ILE A 46 -16.24 -11.11 -36.52
N GLU A 47 -16.64 -12.35 -36.79
CA GLU A 47 -17.02 -13.31 -35.76
C GLU A 47 -15.88 -13.61 -34.78
N GLY A 48 -14.65 -13.80 -35.30
CA GLY A 48 -13.47 -14.01 -34.47
C GLY A 48 -13.15 -12.80 -33.60
N GLN A 49 -13.27 -11.59 -34.17
CA GLN A 49 -13.08 -10.34 -33.42
C GLN A 49 -14.13 -10.17 -32.32
N LEU A 50 -15.41 -10.47 -32.58
CA LEU A 50 -16.47 -10.40 -31.57
C LEU A 50 -16.19 -11.34 -30.39
N VAL A 51 -15.77 -12.58 -30.67
CA VAL A 51 -15.39 -13.54 -29.62
C VAL A 51 -14.22 -13.02 -28.80
N LEU A 52 -13.19 -12.47 -29.46
CA LEU A 52 -12.02 -11.91 -28.78
C LEU A 52 -12.36 -10.65 -27.97
N ILE A 53 -13.28 -9.80 -28.45
CA ILE A 53 -13.79 -8.65 -27.71
C ILE A 53 -14.47 -9.09 -26.42
N VAL A 54 -15.36 -10.09 -26.48
CA VAL A 54 -16.02 -10.62 -25.29
C VAL A 54 -14.98 -11.20 -24.33
N LEU A 55 -14.05 -12.01 -24.85
CA LEU A 55 -13.00 -12.64 -24.04
C LEU A 55 -12.10 -11.61 -23.34
N THR A 56 -11.55 -10.66 -24.10
CA THR A 56 -10.68 -9.60 -23.57
C THR A 56 -11.43 -8.69 -22.60
N GLY A 57 -12.72 -8.41 -22.84
CA GLY A 57 -13.58 -7.68 -21.91
C GLY A 57 -13.77 -8.41 -20.58
N VAL A 58 -14.10 -9.71 -20.61
CA VAL A 58 -14.23 -10.54 -19.40
C VAL A 58 -12.92 -10.59 -18.63
N LEU A 59 -11.80 -10.81 -19.30
CA LEU A 59 -10.47 -10.86 -18.67
C LEU A 59 -10.10 -9.50 -18.06
N PHE A 60 -10.41 -8.38 -18.71
CA PHE A 60 -10.23 -7.06 -18.13
C PHE A 60 -10.97 -6.92 -16.79
N PHE A 61 -12.26 -7.27 -16.75
CA PHE A 61 -13.05 -7.18 -15.52
C PHE A 61 -12.58 -8.17 -14.44
N ALA A 62 -12.11 -9.35 -14.82
CA ALA A 62 -11.55 -10.34 -13.90
C ALA A 62 -10.26 -9.84 -13.24
N PHE A 63 -9.36 -9.22 -14.00
CA PHE A 63 -8.05 -8.81 -13.50
C PHE A 63 -7.97 -7.39 -12.95
N ARG A 64 -8.95 -6.51 -13.20
CA ARG A 64 -8.88 -5.07 -12.85
C ARG A 64 -8.55 -4.77 -11.38
N ASN A 65 -8.97 -5.63 -10.45
CA ASN A 65 -8.79 -5.45 -9.02
C ASN A 65 -7.61 -6.25 -8.43
N VAL A 66 -7.01 -7.16 -9.21
CA VAL A 66 -5.98 -8.09 -8.72
C VAL A 66 -4.63 -7.83 -9.41
N GLN A 67 -4.62 -7.69 -10.73
CA GLN A 67 -3.39 -7.56 -11.52
C GLN A 67 -3.53 -6.44 -12.57
N TYR A 68 -3.16 -5.23 -12.16
CA TYR A 68 -3.40 -4.01 -12.95
C TYR A 68 -2.68 -3.98 -14.32
N ALA A 69 -1.49 -4.60 -14.44
CA ALA A 69 -0.80 -4.73 -15.73
C ALA A 69 -1.60 -5.58 -16.72
N HIS A 70 -2.07 -6.76 -16.31
CA HIS A 70 -2.93 -7.62 -17.12
C HIS A 70 -4.23 -6.92 -17.51
N ALA A 71 -4.87 -6.24 -16.57
CA ALA A 71 -6.06 -5.44 -16.88
C ALA A 71 -5.76 -4.36 -17.94
N THR A 72 -4.63 -3.66 -17.84
CA THR A 72 -4.22 -2.65 -18.82
C THR A 72 -3.94 -3.26 -20.21
N MET A 73 -3.36 -4.45 -20.25
CA MET A 73 -3.16 -5.20 -21.49
C MET A 73 -4.49 -5.56 -22.13
N PHE A 74 -5.41 -6.18 -21.38
CA PHE A 74 -6.71 -6.61 -21.92
C PHE A 74 -7.60 -5.45 -22.36
N ILE A 75 -7.64 -4.33 -21.62
CA ILE A 75 -8.38 -3.14 -22.08
C ILE A 75 -7.78 -2.55 -23.36
N THR A 76 -6.46 -2.65 -23.55
CA THR A 76 -5.80 -2.18 -24.77
C THR A 76 -6.16 -3.07 -25.96
N LEU A 77 -6.10 -4.40 -25.78
CA LEU A 77 -6.55 -5.37 -26.79
C LEU A 77 -8.01 -5.17 -27.16
N LEU A 78 -8.88 -5.01 -26.16
CA LEU A 78 -10.31 -4.76 -26.36
C LEU A 78 -10.54 -3.53 -27.23
N VAL A 79 -9.87 -2.41 -26.91
CA VAL A 79 -9.99 -1.16 -27.66
C VAL A 79 -9.52 -1.34 -29.10
N LEU A 80 -8.35 -1.97 -29.33
CA LEU A 80 -7.85 -2.20 -30.68
C LEU A 80 -8.81 -3.05 -31.52
N LEU A 81 -9.37 -4.12 -30.95
CA LEU A 81 -10.34 -4.97 -31.63
C LEU A 81 -11.64 -4.21 -31.97
N CYS A 82 -12.16 -3.40 -31.03
CA CYS A 82 -13.34 -2.58 -31.27
C CYS A 82 -13.12 -1.57 -32.40
N PHE A 83 -11.95 -0.92 -32.47
CA PHE A 83 -11.63 0.01 -33.56
C PHE A 83 -11.33 -0.72 -34.86
N ASN A 84 -10.81 -1.95 -34.82
CA ASN A 84 -10.59 -2.74 -36.02
C ASN A 84 -11.91 -3.13 -36.72
N LEU A 85 -13.00 -3.32 -35.97
CA LEU A 85 -14.34 -3.48 -36.56
C LEU A 85 -14.80 -2.24 -37.36
N LEU A 86 -14.24 -1.07 -37.06
CA LEU A 86 -14.48 0.19 -37.78
C LEU A 86 -13.45 0.43 -38.90
N GLY A 87 -12.49 -0.47 -39.09
CA GLY A 87 -11.40 -0.34 -40.07
C GLY A 87 -10.14 0.38 -39.56
N GLU A 88 -10.14 0.84 -38.30
CA GLU A 88 -9.13 1.78 -37.76
C GLU A 88 -8.20 1.14 -36.72
N GLY A 89 -8.13 -0.20 -36.67
CA GLY A 89 -7.43 -0.93 -35.60
C GLY A 89 -5.93 -0.64 -35.53
N PHE A 90 -5.27 -0.51 -36.68
CA PHE A 90 -3.83 -0.21 -36.78
C PHE A 90 -3.53 1.26 -36.49
N GLU A 91 -4.40 2.16 -36.94
CA GLU A 91 -4.23 3.61 -36.75
C GLU A 91 -4.33 4.01 -35.28
N VAL A 92 -5.10 3.27 -34.48
CA VAL A 92 -5.30 3.54 -33.05
C VAL A 92 -4.14 3.02 -32.18
N ALA A 93 -3.33 2.08 -32.67
CA ALA A 93 -2.25 1.46 -31.89
C ALA A 93 -1.16 2.44 -31.47
N LEU A 94 -0.66 3.27 -32.39
CA LEU A 94 0.41 4.23 -32.12
C LEU A 94 -0.06 5.40 -31.24
N PRO A 95 -1.21 6.05 -31.51
CA PRO A 95 -1.82 7.02 -30.61
C PRO A 95 -2.00 6.47 -29.20
N ARG A 96 -2.32 5.17 -29.05
CA ARG A 96 -2.53 4.57 -27.73
C ARG A 96 -1.25 4.56 -26.88
N ILE A 97 -0.11 4.28 -27.50
CA ILE A 97 1.19 4.32 -26.83
C ILE A 97 1.51 5.77 -26.45
N ILE A 98 1.37 6.70 -27.39
CA ILE A 98 1.67 8.12 -27.17
C ILE A 98 0.78 8.70 -26.07
N ASP A 99 -0.53 8.48 -26.13
CA ASP A 99 -1.49 8.95 -25.13
C ASP A 99 -1.19 8.38 -23.74
N THR A 100 -0.76 7.12 -23.68
CA THR A 100 -0.36 6.48 -22.42
C THR A 100 0.88 7.14 -21.85
N LEU A 101 1.91 7.38 -22.68
CA LEU A 101 3.15 8.01 -22.25
C LEU A 101 2.92 9.46 -21.79
N ILE A 102 2.14 10.24 -22.52
CA ILE A 102 1.80 11.62 -22.15
C ILE A 102 0.97 11.65 -20.86
N GLY A 103 -0.07 10.81 -20.76
CA GLY A 103 -0.89 10.72 -19.54
C GLY A 103 -0.08 10.30 -18.32
N CYS A 104 0.84 9.35 -18.50
CA CYS A 104 1.78 8.94 -17.47
C CYS A 104 2.75 10.07 -17.08
N ALA A 105 3.31 10.79 -18.05
CA ALA A 105 4.20 11.93 -17.79
C ALA A 105 3.49 13.06 -17.01
N ILE A 106 2.25 13.39 -17.38
CA ILE A 106 1.44 14.39 -16.67
C ILE A 106 1.16 13.94 -15.23
N ALA A 107 0.73 12.69 -15.02
CA ALA A 107 0.46 12.16 -13.69
C ALA A 107 1.72 12.13 -12.81
N TRP A 108 2.85 11.73 -13.39
CA TRP A 108 4.14 11.76 -12.72
C TRP A 108 4.55 13.17 -12.32
N ALA A 109 4.42 14.14 -13.23
CA ALA A 109 4.73 15.55 -12.95
C ALA A 109 3.82 16.10 -11.84
N ALA A 110 2.50 15.85 -11.93
CA ALA A 110 1.56 16.29 -10.91
C ALA A 110 1.92 15.77 -9.51
N VAL A 111 2.19 14.47 -9.37
CA VAL A 111 2.52 13.88 -8.05
C VAL A 111 3.93 14.28 -7.59
N SER A 112 4.88 14.51 -8.51
CA SER A 112 6.23 14.94 -8.16
C SER A 112 6.32 16.42 -7.72
N PHE A 113 5.53 17.31 -8.33
CA PHE A 113 5.61 18.75 -8.08
C PHE A 113 4.53 19.27 -7.12
N ILE A 114 3.31 18.73 -7.16
CA ILE A 114 2.17 19.24 -6.36
C ILE A 114 2.11 18.54 -5.00
N TRP A 115 2.45 17.24 -4.94
CA TRP A 115 2.23 16.40 -3.75
C TRP A 115 3.42 15.49 -3.42
N PRO A 116 4.65 16.02 -3.20
CA PRO A 116 5.73 15.21 -2.66
C PRO A 116 5.34 14.76 -1.24
N ASP A 117 5.20 13.45 -1.07
CA ASP A 117 4.67 12.71 0.09
C ASP A 117 4.88 13.42 1.46
N TRP A 118 3.87 14.19 1.89
CA TRP A 118 3.90 14.96 3.16
C TRP A 118 3.81 14.05 4.40
N LYS A 119 3.65 12.74 4.22
CA LYS A 119 3.54 11.78 5.33
C LYS A 119 4.85 11.61 6.10
N PHE A 120 6.02 11.74 5.47
CA PHE A 120 7.29 11.69 6.20
C PHE A 120 7.45 12.85 7.19
N ARG A 121 6.89 14.04 6.88
CA ARG A 121 6.88 15.17 7.84
C ARG A 121 6.14 14.86 9.14
N ASN A 122 5.33 13.80 9.18
CA ASN A 122 4.63 13.34 10.36
C ASN A 122 5.28 12.13 11.04
N LEU A 123 6.48 11.69 10.65
CA LEU A 123 7.15 10.54 11.29
C LEU A 123 7.21 10.68 12.83
N PRO A 124 7.59 11.84 13.41
CA PRO A 124 7.56 12.00 14.87
C PRO A 124 6.17 11.77 15.47
N ARG A 125 5.12 12.25 14.81
CA ARG A 125 3.73 12.11 15.26
C ARG A 125 3.21 10.68 15.13
N VAL A 126 3.64 9.94 14.11
CA VAL A 126 3.26 8.53 13.93
C VAL A 126 3.99 7.65 14.95
N LEU A 127 5.26 7.96 15.23
CA LEU A 127 6.04 7.28 16.26
C LEU A 127 5.43 7.52 17.65
N ASP A 128 5.11 8.76 17.99
CA ASP A 128 4.45 9.13 19.24
C ASP A 128 3.12 8.37 19.45
N ARG A 129 2.28 8.29 18.41
CA ARG A 129 1.05 7.47 18.46
C ARG A 129 1.31 5.98 18.62
N ALA A 130 2.39 5.46 18.05
CA ALA A 130 2.76 4.05 18.18
C ALA A 130 3.23 3.74 19.61
N MET A 131 4.06 4.61 20.20
CA MET A 131 4.51 4.50 21.59
C MET A 131 3.32 4.58 22.55
N ASN A 132 2.45 5.58 22.39
CA ASN A 132 1.24 5.72 23.21
C ASN A 132 0.26 4.55 23.07
N ALA A 133 0.20 3.89 21.91
CA ALA A 133 -0.60 2.66 21.76
C ALA A 133 0.06 1.46 22.45
N ASN A 134 1.40 1.41 22.49
CA ASN A 134 2.15 0.40 23.21
C ASN A 134 2.02 0.56 24.73
N CYS A 135 2.10 1.78 25.29
CA CYS A 135 1.82 2.03 26.72
C CYS A 135 0.41 1.55 27.10
N ARG A 136 -0.63 1.99 26.37
CA ARG A 136 -2.01 1.55 26.62
C ARG A 136 -2.21 0.03 26.51
N TYR A 137 -1.45 -0.63 25.64
CA TYR A 137 -1.49 -2.08 25.54
C TYR A 137 -0.81 -2.77 26.73
N LEU A 138 0.31 -2.21 27.19
CA LEU A 138 1.01 -2.65 28.39
C LEU A 138 0.13 -2.47 29.64
N ASP A 139 -0.54 -1.33 29.81
CA ASP A 139 -1.49 -1.06 30.91
C ASP A 139 -2.62 -2.10 30.93
N ALA A 140 -3.19 -2.39 29.76
CA ALA A 140 -4.27 -3.37 29.62
C ALA A 140 -3.80 -4.81 29.92
N ILE A 141 -2.51 -5.10 29.83
CA ILE A 141 -1.92 -6.38 30.26
C ILE A 141 -1.70 -6.38 31.77
N LEU A 142 -1.18 -5.29 32.33
CA LEU A 142 -0.94 -5.11 33.76
C LEU A 142 -2.23 -5.27 34.58
N GLU A 143 -3.32 -4.68 34.11
CA GLU A 143 -4.64 -4.85 34.73
C GLU A 143 -5.04 -6.34 34.86
N GLN A 144 -4.66 -7.17 33.89
CA GLN A 144 -4.96 -8.61 33.91
C GLN A 144 -4.01 -9.43 34.78
N TYR A 145 -2.81 -8.96 35.03
CA TYR A 145 -1.94 -9.57 36.05
C TYR A 145 -2.55 -9.40 37.46
N HIS A 146 -3.24 -8.28 37.72
CA HIS A 146 -3.96 -8.03 38.98
C HIS A 146 -5.31 -8.75 39.06
N GLN A 147 -6.16 -8.59 38.06
CA GLN A 147 -7.56 -9.07 38.09
C GLN A 147 -7.71 -10.52 37.59
N GLY A 148 -6.72 -11.02 36.87
CA GLY A 148 -6.76 -12.28 36.15
C GLY A 148 -7.12 -12.13 34.68
N ARG A 149 -6.80 -13.17 33.92
CA ARG A 149 -6.91 -13.18 32.46
C ARG A 149 -8.36 -13.02 32.03
N ASP A 150 -8.63 -11.93 31.30
CA ASP A 150 -9.91 -11.67 30.65
C ASP A 150 -9.69 -11.28 29.19
N ASN A 151 -10.56 -11.71 28.29
CA ASN A 151 -10.49 -11.34 26.87
C ASN A 151 -11.51 -10.23 26.52
N ARG A 152 -11.87 -9.40 27.50
CA ARG A 152 -12.71 -8.20 27.35
C ARG A 152 -12.28 -7.29 26.21
N LEU A 153 -13.26 -6.51 25.75
CA LEU A 153 -13.11 -5.61 24.60
C LEU A 153 -11.94 -4.64 24.77
N ALA A 154 -11.72 -4.09 25.97
CA ALA A 154 -10.64 -3.14 26.25
C ALA A 154 -9.26 -3.69 25.86
N TYR A 155 -8.89 -4.88 26.36
CA TYR A 155 -7.63 -5.54 26.01
C TYR A 155 -7.51 -5.82 24.50
N ARG A 156 -8.58 -6.31 23.87
CA ARG A 156 -8.58 -6.62 22.43
C ARG A 156 -8.40 -5.36 21.58
N VAL A 157 -9.01 -4.25 21.98
CA VAL A 157 -8.88 -2.96 21.30
C VAL A 157 -7.47 -2.42 21.48
N ALA A 158 -6.93 -2.41 22.70
CA ALA A 158 -5.57 -1.94 22.97
C ALA A 158 -4.52 -2.74 22.17
N ARG A 159 -4.61 -4.08 22.20
CA ARG A 159 -3.76 -4.96 21.39
C ARG A 159 -3.85 -4.63 19.90
N ARG A 160 -5.07 -4.52 19.37
CA ARG A 160 -5.29 -4.27 17.94
C ARG A 160 -4.75 -2.88 17.54
N ASP A 161 -4.95 -1.87 18.37
CA ASP A 161 -4.47 -0.53 18.09
C ASP A 161 -2.93 -0.50 18.08
N ALA A 162 -2.24 -1.12 19.04
CA ALA A 162 -0.78 -1.24 19.03
C ALA A 162 -0.23 -1.82 17.71
N TYR A 163 -0.75 -2.96 17.25
CA TYR A 163 -0.34 -3.56 15.97
C TYR A 163 -0.71 -2.70 14.75
N ASN A 164 -1.86 -2.02 14.77
CA ASN A 164 -2.25 -1.11 13.68
C ASN A 164 -1.31 0.09 13.59
N ARG A 165 -0.88 0.65 14.74
CA ARG A 165 0.06 1.78 14.78
C ARG A 165 1.47 1.36 14.37
N ASP A 166 1.92 0.17 14.77
CA ASP A 166 3.19 -0.40 14.30
C ASP A 166 3.18 -0.60 12.76
N ALA A 167 2.08 -1.11 12.21
CA ALA A 167 1.92 -1.24 10.75
C ALA A 167 1.86 0.12 10.03
N GLU A 168 1.23 1.14 10.63
CA GLU A 168 1.24 2.50 10.10
C GLU A 168 2.66 3.08 10.10
N LEU A 169 3.41 2.91 11.20
CA LEU A 169 4.81 3.33 11.29
C LEU A 169 5.67 2.63 10.22
N ALA A 170 5.53 1.32 10.06
CA ALA A 170 6.22 0.56 9.02
C ALA A 170 5.93 1.09 7.62
N SER A 171 4.67 1.45 7.32
CA SER A 171 4.29 2.04 6.05
C SER A 171 4.96 3.41 5.82
N VAL A 172 5.02 4.27 6.85
CA VAL A 172 5.68 5.59 6.74
C VAL A 172 7.18 5.44 6.52
N VAL A 173 7.85 4.55 7.26
CA VAL A 173 9.29 4.29 7.11
C VAL A 173 9.60 3.64 5.76
N SER A 174 8.75 2.74 5.27
CA SER A 174 8.88 2.17 3.92
C SER A 174 8.76 3.25 2.85
N ASN A 175 7.79 4.16 2.95
CA ASN A 175 7.67 5.27 2.00
C ASN A 175 8.90 6.22 2.06
N LEU A 176 9.43 6.48 3.25
CA LEU A 176 10.66 7.26 3.41
C LEU A 176 11.86 6.62 2.72
N SER A 177 12.00 5.28 2.79
CA SER A 177 13.14 4.57 2.21
C SER A 177 13.27 4.77 0.69
N THR A 178 12.14 5.04 0.03
CA THR A 178 12.02 5.27 -1.41
C THR A 178 11.99 6.74 -1.81
N GLU A 179 11.96 7.66 -0.84
CA GLU A 179 11.85 9.11 -1.09
C GLU A 179 13.21 9.66 -1.56
N PRO A 180 13.35 10.15 -2.80
CA PRO A 180 14.63 10.54 -3.38
C PRO A 180 15.32 11.70 -2.64
N ARG A 181 14.56 12.55 -1.92
CA ARG A 181 15.08 13.70 -1.17
C ARG A 181 15.48 13.40 0.27
N ALA A 182 15.17 12.21 0.79
CA ALA A 182 15.51 11.86 2.16
C ALA A 182 17.00 11.54 2.30
N ASP A 183 17.64 12.15 3.31
CA ASP A 183 19.04 11.88 3.63
C ASP A 183 19.24 10.43 4.12
N GLY A 184 20.40 9.84 3.84
CA GLY A 184 20.72 8.47 4.22
C GLY A 184 20.62 8.25 5.73
N ALA A 185 21.12 9.21 6.52
CA ALA A 185 21.06 9.16 7.98
C ALA A 185 19.62 9.19 8.53
N GLN A 186 18.73 9.94 7.88
CA GLN A 186 17.32 9.99 8.27
C GLN A 186 16.61 8.66 8.02
N ARG A 187 16.91 8.00 6.88
CA ARG A 187 16.36 6.67 6.56
C ARG A 187 16.82 5.63 7.57
N GLU A 188 18.10 5.61 7.90
CA GLU A 188 18.67 4.68 8.89
C GLU A 188 18.05 4.90 10.27
N THR A 189 17.96 6.15 10.72
CA THR A 189 17.34 6.49 12.01
C THR A 189 15.87 6.04 12.06
N ALA A 190 15.10 6.32 11.01
CA ALA A 190 13.70 5.91 10.94
C ALA A 190 13.53 4.38 10.94
N PHE A 191 14.38 3.67 10.21
CA PHE A 191 14.39 2.20 10.21
C PHE A 191 14.74 1.63 11.57
N ARG A 192 15.75 2.19 12.24
CA ARG A 192 16.13 1.78 13.59
C ARG A 192 15.00 2.00 14.59
N LEU A 193 14.31 3.14 14.53
CA LEU A 193 13.14 3.43 15.36
C LEU A 193 11.98 2.45 15.12
N LEU A 194 11.71 2.11 13.85
CA LEU A 194 10.74 1.06 13.52
C LEU A 194 11.11 -0.28 14.16
N CYS A 195 12.36 -0.73 14.02
CA CYS A 195 12.82 -1.99 14.61
C CYS A 195 12.69 -2.00 16.14
N LEU A 196 13.02 -0.89 16.80
CA LEU A 196 12.88 -0.75 18.25
C LEU A 196 11.40 -0.80 18.66
N ASN A 197 10.51 -0.08 17.98
CA ASN A 197 9.06 -0.11 18.25
C ASN A 197 8.46 -1.50 18.04
N HIS A 198 8.84 -2.18 16.96
CA HIS A 198 8.36 -3.53 16.66
C HIS A 198 8.83 -4.55 17.71
N THR A 199 10.08 -4.41 18.16
CA THR A 199 10.66 -5.23 19.23
C THR A 199 9.93 -4.98 20.56
N PHE A 200 9.67 -3.72 20.89
CA PHE A 200 8.92 -3.35 22.09
C PHE A 200 7.50 -3.92 22.08
N THR A 201 6.78 -3.76 20.97
CA THR A 201 5.44 -4.36 20.76
C THR A 201 5.46 -5.89 20.92
N SER A 202 6.53 -6.54 20.45
CA SER A 202 6.72 -7.99 20.57
C SER A 202 6.96 -8.43 22.02
N TYR A 203 7.77 -7.69 22.79
CA TYR A 203 7.96 -7.97 24.22
C TYR A 203 6.69 -7.75 25.03
N ILE A 204 5.93 -6.66 24.79
CA ILE A 204 4.62 -6.45 25.41
C ILE A 204 3.68 -7.62 25.06
N SER A 205 3.70 -8.09 23.82
CA SER A 205 2.87 -9.23 23.40
C SER A 205 3.26 -10.55 24.06
N ALA A 206 4.55 -10.76 24.31
CA ALA A 206 5.05 -11.91 25.06
C ALA A 206 4.56 -11.87 26.52
N LEU A 207 4.65 -10.70 27.19
CA LEU A 207 4.04 -10.49 28.51
C LEU A 207 2.53 -10.78 28.48
N GLY A 208 1.83 -10.23 27.48
CA GLY A 208 0.41 -10.46 27.27
C GLY A 208 0.05 -11.94 27.05
N ALA A 209 0.95 -12.78 26.56
CA ALA A 209 0.71 -14.22 26.44
C ALA A 209 0.72 -14.94 27.81
N HIS A 210 1.50 -14.41 28.76
CA HIS A 210 1.70 -14.94 30.12
C HIS A 210 0.96 -14.15 31.21
N ARG A 211 -0.10 -13.41 30.85
CA ARG A 211 -0.88 -12.51 31.73
C ARG A 211 -1.81 -13.20 32.74
N GLU A 212 -1.41 -14.36 33.25
CA GLU A 212 -2.18 -15.03 34.31
C GLU A 212 -2.12 -14.22 35.61
N LYS A 213 -3.14 -14.38 36.45
CA LYS A 213 -3.21 -13.64 37.71
C LYS A 213 -1.98 -13.95 38.57
N LEU A 214 -1.24 -12.94 38.97
CA LEU A 214 -0.14 -13.10 39.91
C LEU A 214 -0.66 -12.98 41.34
N SER A 215 -0.12 -13.80 42.22
CA SER A 215 -0.48 -13.82 43.65
C SER A 215 0.62 -13.20 44.53
N THR A 216 1.79 -12.92 43.95
CA THR A 216 2.98 -12.44 44.66
C THR A 216 3.02 -10.91 44.63
N PRO A 217 2.84 -10.20 45.76
CA PRO A 217 2.75 -8.75 45.80
C PRO A 217 4.01 -8.05 45.30
N ASP A 218 5.19 -8.58 45.63
CA ASP A 218 6.49 -7.98 45.25
C ASP A 218 6.68 -7.95 43.72
N ILE A 219 6.19 -8.98 43.02
CA ILE A 219 6.26 -9.05 41.54
C ILE A 219 5.27 -8.06 40.92
N LEU A 220 4.08 -7.92 41.50
CA LEU A 220 3.10 -6.94 41.04
C LEU A 220 3.62 -5.50 41.21
N ALA A 221 4.20 -5.18 42.37
CA ALA A 221 4.81 -3.88 42.60
C ALA A 221 5.96 -3.59 41.61
N LEU A 222 6.83 -4.57 41.35
CA LEU A 222 7.89 -4.42 40.35
C LEU A 222 7.35 -4.17 38.93
N LEU A 223 6.25 -4.85 38.55
CA LEU A 223 5.60 -4.65 37.26
C LEU A 223 4.95 -3.26 37.17
N ASP A 224 4.26 -2.83 38.23
CA ASP A 224 3.64 -1.51 38.30
C ASP A 224 4.71 -0.41 38.16
N ASP A 225 5.82 -0.52 38.90
CA ASP A 225 6.97 0.39 38.80
C ASP A 225 7.57 0.40 37.39
N ALA A 226 7.75 -0.79 36.77
CA ALA A 226 8.29 -0.89 35.43
C ALA A 226 7.40 -0.23 34.37
N VAL A 227 6.07 -0.34 34.49
CA VAL A 227 5.14 0.34 33.58
C VAL A 227 5.20 1.86 33.77
N CYS A 228 5.23 2.35 35.01
CA CYS A 228 5.40 3.78 35.29
C CYS A 228 6.70 4.32 34.69
N TYR A 229 7.84 3.63 34.87
CA TYR A 229 9.11 4.05 34.26
C TYR A 229 9.08 4.09 32.74
N VAL A 230 8.35 3.15 32.11
CA VAL A 230 8.20 3.13 30.66
C VAL A 230 7.33 4.29 30.18
N ASP A 231 6.24 4.61 30.87
CA ASP A 231 5.36 5.72 30.50
C ASP A 231 6.04 7.08 30.69
N ASP A 232 6.78 7.25 31.80
CA ASP A 232 7.58 8.44 32.11
C ASP A 232 8.76 8.63 31.14
N ALA A 233 9.35 7.54 30.62
CA ALA A 233 10.43 7.64 29.64
C ALA A 233 9.94 8.04 28.24
N LEU A 234 8.63 7.90 27.98
CA LEU A 234 8.02 8.14 26.67
C LEU A 234 7.26 9.48 26.59
N HIS A 235 7.04 10.16 27.72
CA HIS A 235 6.38 11.47 27.84
C HIS A 235 7.32 12.57 28.34
#